data_AF-A0A3B0W5G9-F1
#
_entry.id   AF-A0A3B0W5G9-F1
#
_cell.length_a   1.000
_cell.length_b   1.000
_cell.length_c   1.000
_cell.angle_alpha   90.00
_cell.angle_beta   90.00
_cell.angle_gamma   90.00
#
_symmetry.space_group_name_H-M   'P 1'
#
loop_
_entity.id
_entity.type
_entity.pdbx_description
1 polymer ?
#
loop_
_entity_poly.entity_id
_entity_poly.type
_entity_poly.pdbx_seq_one_letter_code
_entity_poly.pdbx_strand_id
1 'polypeptide(L)'
;MLGLQTKYNLLHVLEGEKTLEEVIVEGPGGLRVIPAASGVSRMAQLTAMENAGIINAFSELSDQLDILIVDTAAGIADSVVSFCRAAQEVVVVVTDEPASITDAYALIKVLSRDHQLTRFRLLANQSRSVEHGRQLYEKLAKVCEQFLDVSLDYFGSIPFDHDLRDAVQKQVPVTVYKPHSDSAQAFRGLAQKVENWPIPKGATGYLQFFVENLFQSGH
;
A
#
# COMPACT_ATOMS: atom_id res chain seq x y z
N MET A 1 -13.67 -1.51 8.23
CA MET A 1 -13.55 -0.24 7.50
C MET A 1 -14.66 -0.01 6.48
N LEU A 2 -15.14 -1.03 5.74
CA LEU A 2 -16.16 -0.84 4.69
C LEU A 2 -17.49 -1.57 4.93
N GLY A 3 -17.60 -2.41 5.97
CA GLY A 3 -18.82 -3.17 6.25
C GLY A 3 -19.19 -4.22 5.18
N LEU A 4 -18.27 -4.53 4.27
CA LEU A 4 -18.54 -5.46 3.16
C LEU A 4 -18.58 -6.91 3.66
N GLN A 5 -19.55 -7.67 3.16
CA GLN A 5 -19.63 -9.11 3.35
C GLN A 5 -19.08 -9.80 2.10
N THR A 6 -18.12 -10.71 2.29
CA THR A 6 -17.39 -11.35 1.19
C THR A 6 -17.59 -12.85 1.26
N LYS A 7 -18.08 -13.44 0.16
CA LYS A 7 -18.25 -14.90 0.06
C LYS A 7 -16.95 -15.63 -0.26
N TYR A 8 -16.14 -15.02 -1.11
CA TYR A 8 -14.84 -15.52 -1.56
C TYR A 8 -13.76 -14.46 -1.33
N ASN A 9 -12.50 -14.87 -1.39
CA ASN A 9 -11.33 -14.02 -1.13
C ASN A 9 -10.10 -14.57 -1.86
N LEU A 10 -8.96 -13.88 -1.74
CA LEU A 10 -7.70 -14.26 -2.40
C LEU A 10 -7.23 -15.69 -2.13
N LEU A 11 -7.62 -16.32 -1.01
CA LEU A 11 -7.24 -17.71 -0.75
C LEU A 11 -7.91 -18.67 -1.75
N HIS A 12 -9.16 -18.42 -2.12
CA HIS A 12 -9.87 -19.24 -3.12
C HIS A 12 -9.24 -19.10 -4.51
N VAL A 13 -8.63 -17.94 -4.79
CA VAL A 13 -7.86 -17.72 -6.03
C VAL A 13 -6.56 -18.53 -6.00
N LEU A 14 -5.82 -18.46 -4.89
CA LEU A 14 -4.62 -19.26 -4.67
C LEU A 14 -4.87 -20.76 -4.74
N GLU A 15 -6.04 -21.22 -4.30
CA GLU A 15 -6.44 -22.63 -4.32
C GLU A 15 -7.00 -23.06 -5.70
N GLY A 16 -7.14 -22.13 -6.65
CA GLY A 16 -7.66 -22.38 -7.99
C GLY A 16 -9.17 -22.61 -8.05
N GLU A 17 -9.90 -22.29 -6.97
CA GLU A 17 -11.36 -22.44 -6.88
C GLU A 17 -12.11 -21.26 -7.52
N LYS A 18 -11.47 -20.09 -7.57
CA LYS A 18 -12.03 -18.85 -8.10
C LYS A 18 -11.02 -18.07 -8.92
N THR A 19 -11.52 -17.33 -9.90
CA THR A 19 -10.76 -16.29 -10.62
C THR A 19 -10.69 -15.00 -9.78
N LEU A 20 -9.79 -14.09 -10.15
CA LEU A 20 -9.66 -12.82 -9.46
C LEU A 20 -10.93 -11.96 -9.64
N GLU A 21 -11.53 -12.00 -10.82
CA GLU A 21 -12.78 -11.33 -11.16
C GLU A 21 -13.94 -11.81 -10.28
N GLU A 22 -14.02 -13.11 -9.99
CA GLU A 22 -15.09 -13.69 -9.17
C GLU A 22 -15.00 -13.31 -7.67
N VAL A 23 -13.82 -12.88 -7.20
CA VAL A 23 -13.65 -12.47 -5.80
C VAL A 23 -13.76 -10.95 -5.59
N ILE A 24 -13.85 -10.17 -6.66
CA ILE A 24 -14.05 -8.72 -6.57
C ILE A 24 -15.43 -8.43 -5.97
N VAL A 25 -15.45 -7.52 -5.01
CA VAL A 25 -16.69 -6.98 -4.43
C VAL A 25 -16.75 -5.47 -4.65
N GLU A 26 -17.96 -4.96 -4.90
CA GLU A 26 -18.19 -3.52 -4.99
C GLU A 26 -18.30 -2.87 -3.61
N GLY A 27 -17.56 -1.79 -3.44
CA GLY A 27 -17.60 -0.90 -2.29
C GLY A 27 -18.18 0.47 -2.64
N PRO A 28 -18.20 1.40 -1.66
CA PRO A 28 -18.73 2.74 -1.85
C PRO A 28 -18.03 3.50 -2.99
N GLY A 29 -18.80 4.27 -3.76
CA GLY A 29 -18.25 5.14 -4.81
C GLY A 29 -17.67 4.41 -6.03
N GLY A 30 -18.08 3.16 -6.27
CA GLY A 30 -17.56 2.34 -7.38
C GLY A 30 -16.20 1.71 -7.08
N LEU A 31 -15.73 1.76 -5.83
CA LEU A 31 -14.50 1.09 -5.41
C LEU A 31 -14.64 -0.41 -5.62
N ARG A 32 -13.73 -1.01 -6.39
CA ARG A 32 -13.60 -2.47 -6.48
C ARG A 32 -12.61 -2.95 -5.43
N VAL A 33 -13.03 -3.88 -4.58
CA VAL A 33 -12.22 -4.41 -3.48
C VAL A 33 -11.99 -5.90 -3.71
N ILE A 34 -10.73 -6.32 -3.57
CA ILE A 34 -10.36 -7.73 -3.54
C ILE A 34 -10.04 -8.07 -2.09
N PRO A 35 -10.88 -8.87 -1.42
CA PRO A 35 -10.68 -9.18 -0.01
C PRO A 35 -9.54 -10.18 0.18
N ALA A 36 -8.65 -9.89 1.14
CA ALA A 36 -7.74 -10.88 1.70
C ALA A 36 -8.50 -11.85 2.63
N ALA A 37 -7.98 -13.07 2.83
CA ALA A 37 -8.56 -13.96 3.83
C ALA A 37 -8.23 -13.47 5.25
N SER A 38 -9.22 -13.47 6.15
CA SER A 38 -9.06 -13.00 7.53
C SER A 38 -8.84 -14.16 8.50
N GLY A 39 -7.90 -14.01 9.43
CA GLY A 39 -7.66 -15.00 10.49
C GLY A 39 -7.01 -16.31 10.03
N VAL A 40 -6.51 -16.37 8.78
CA VAL A 40 -5.86 -17.55 8.22
C VAL A 40 -4.35 -17.37 8.25
N SER A 41 -3.65 -18.16 9.06
CA SER A 41 -2.18 -18.11 9.18
C SER A 41 -1.47 -18.29 7.84
N ARG A 42 -2.03 -19.12 6.95
CA ARG A 42 -1.52 -19.37 5.60
C ARG A 42 -1.32 -18.09 4.78
N MET A 43 -2.20 -17.10 4.88
CA MET A 43 -2.06 -15.83 4.15
C MET A 43 -0.85 -15.01 4.61
N ALA A 44 -0.42 -15.17 5.86
CA ALA A 44 0.76 -14.50 6.39
C ALA A 44 2.06 -15.24 6.03
N GLN A 45 1.96 -16.47 5.50
CA GLN A 45 3.08 -17.37 5.25
C GLN A 45 3.10 -17.86 3.79
N LEU A 46 2.59 -17.04 2.87
CA LEU A 46 2.63 -17.35 1.45
C LEU A 46 4.08 -17.48 0.98
N THR A 47 4.32 -18.50 0.17
CA THR A 47 5.60 -18.70 -0.48
C THR A 47 5.87 -17.61 -1.53
N ALA A 48 7.13 -17.43 -1.92
CA ALA A 48 7.49 -16.50 -2.99
C ALA A 48 6.74 -16.80 -4.31
N MET A 49 6.48 -18.08 -4.59
CA MET A 49 5.72 -18.52 -5.77
C MET A 49 4.23 -18.17 -5.67
N GLU A 50 3.61 -18.32 -4.49
CA GLU A 50 2.21 -17.91 -4.27
C GLU A 50 2.06 -16.39 -4.37
N ASN A 51 3.00 -15.62 -3.80
CA ASN A 51 3.03 -14.15 -3.98
C ASN A 51 3.17 -13.78 -5.46
N ALA A 52 4.05 -14.45 -6.21
CA ALA A 52 4.19 -14.26 -7.66
C ALA A 52 2.87 -14.53 -8.39
N GLY A 53 2.20 -15.63 -8.04
CA GLY A 53 0.93 -16.04 -8.63
C GLY A 53 -0.16 -14.99 -8.45
N ILE A 54 -0.29 -14.43 -7.23
CA ILE A 54 -1.24 -13.33 -6.98
C ILE A 54 -0.91 -12.12 -7.85
N ILE A 55 0.35 -11.66 -7.83
CA ILE A 55 0.77 -10.47 -8.58
C ILE A 55 0.54 -10.66 -10.09
N ASN A 56 0.78 -11.86 -10.61
CA ASN A 56 0.49 -12.20 -12.00
C ASN A 56 -1.01 -12.20 -12.30
N ALA A 57 -1.85 -12.74 -11.41
CA ALA A 57 -3.30 -12.71 -11.58
C ALA A 57 -3.84 -11.28 -11.68
N PHE A 58 -3.24 -10.33 -10.95
CA PHE A 58 -3.59 -8.90 -11.08
C PHE A 58 -3.21 -8.30 -12.44
N SER A 59 -2.24 -8.87 -13.16
CA SER A 59 -1.84 -8.42 -14.49
C SER A 59 -2.75 -8.95 -15.60
N GLU A 60 -3.48 -10.03 -15.33
CA GLU A 60 -4.41 -10.67 -16.26
C GLU A 60 -5.83 -10.07 -16.20
N LEU A 61 -6.10 -9.23 -15.19
CA LEU A 61 -7.34 -8.46 -15.07
C LEU A 61 -7.58 -7.64 -16.34
N SER A 62 -8.53 -8.11 -17.14
CA SER A 62 -8.82 -7.61 -18.49
C SER A 62 -9.51 -6.24 -18.54
N ASP A 63 -9.95 -5.72 -17.39
CA ASP A 63 -10.61 -4.44 -17.28
C ASP A 63 -9.62 -3.27 -17.22
N GLN A 64 -10.05 -2.13 -17.78
CA GLN A 64 -9.34 -0.85 -17.64
C GLN A 64 -9.36 -0.41 -16.17
N LEU A 65 -8.30 -0.75 -15.43
CA LEU A 65 -8.01 -0.22 -14.10
C LEU A 65 -7.03 0.95 -14.25
N ASP A 66 -7.46 2.14 -13.86
CA ASP A 66 -6.57 3.31 -13.86
C ASP A 66 -5.58 3.27 -12.68
N ILE A 67 -6.05 2.79 -11.51
CA ILE A 67 -5.28 2.78 -10.27
C ILE A 67 -5.56 1.47 -9.50
N LEU A 68 -4.50 0.77 -9.12
CA LEU A 68 -4.53 -0.33 -8.16
C LEU A 68 -3.88 0.12 -6.84
N ILE A 69 -4.64 0.09 -5.75
CA ILE A 69 -4.12 0.36 -4.40
C ILE A 69 -3.94 -0.98 -3.69
N VAL A 70 -2.73 -1.23 -3.21
CA VAL A 70 -2.39 -2.41 -2.43
C VAL A 70 -2.20 -2.01 -0.97
N ASP A 71 -3.08 -2.50 -0.10
CA ASP A 71 -2.93 -2.36 1.36
C ASP A 71 -2.08 -3.53 1.89
N THR A 72 -0.89 -3.23 2.38
CA THR A 72 0.05 -4.25 2.87
C THR A 72 -0.09 -4.46 4.37
N ALA A 73 0.29 -5.65 4.84
CA ALA A 73 0.52 -5.86 6.26
C ALA A 73 1.61 -4.93 6.81
N ALA A 74 1.72 -4.83 8.13
CA ALA A 74 2.79 -4.07 8.77
C ALA A 74 4.12 -4.83 8.77
N GLY A 75 5.23 -4.10 8.90
CA GLY A 75 6.57 -4.67 9.04
C GLY A 75 7.22 -5.02 7.70
N ILE A 76 8.12 -5.99 7.74
CA ILE A 76 9.04 -6.35 6.64
C ILE A 76 8.89 -7.81 6.18
N ALA A 77 7.68 -8.37 6.33
CA ALA A 77 7.41 -9.73 5.85
C ALA A 77 7.59 -9.84 4.33
N ASP A 78 7.95 -11.02 3.84
CA ASP A 78 8.23 -11.26 2.42
C ASP A 78 7.07 -10.83 1.51
N SER A 79 5.82 -11.01 1.93
CA SER A 79 4.65 -10.55 1.18
C SER A 79 4.61 -9.03 1.03
N VAL A 80 4.90 -8.26 2.10
CA VAL A 80 4.99 -6.79 2.06
C VAL A 80 6.05 -6.37 1.05
N VAL A 81 7.24 -6.99 1.13
CA VAL A 81 8.36 -6.71 0.23
C VAL A 81 8.00 -7.04 -1.22
N SER A 82 7.39 -8.20 -1.49
CA SER A 82 6.96 -8.61 -2.83
C SER A 82 5.97 -7.61 -3.45
N PHE A 83 4.97 -7.16 -2.70
CA PHE A 83 4.01 -6.17 -3.20
C PHE A 83 4.66 -4.80 -3.41
N CYS A 84 5.52 -4.34 -2.49
CA CYS A 84 6.26 -3.08 -2.68
C CYS A 84 7.13 -3.09 -3.95
N ARG A 85 7.77 -4.23 -4.25
CA ARG A 85 8.60 -4.38 -5.47
C ARG A 85 7.78 -4.42 -6.76
N ALA A 86 6.55 -4.91 -6.70
CA ALA A 86 5.65 -4.94 -7.84
C ALA A 86 4.97 -3.59 -8.10
N ALA A 87 4.90 -2.72 -7.09
CA ALA A 87 4.25 -1.41 -7.20
C ALA A 87 5.14 -0.38 -7.92
N GLN A 88 4.50 0.53 -8.66
CA GLN A 88 5.17 1.66 -9.29
C GLN A 88 5.53 2.77 -8.30
N GLU A 89 4.71 2.92 -7.25
CA GLU A 89 4.83 3.94 -6.22
C GLU A 89 4.67 3.28 -4.85
N VAL A 90 5.60 3.55 -3.93
CA VAL A 90 5.54 3.03 -2.56
C VAL A 90 5.30 4.20 -1.60
N VAL A 91 4.14 4.19 -0.94
CA VAL A 91 3.78 5.18 0.09
C VAL A 91 4.00 4.59 1.47
N VAL A 92 4.96 5.13 2.21
CA VAL A 92 5.26 4.77 3.60
C VAL A 92 4.47 5.68 4.53
N VAL A 93 3.58 5.10 5.34
CA VAL A 93 2.74 5.82 6.29
C VAL A 93 3.40 5.83 7.67
N VAL A 94 3.56 7.01 8.27
CA VAL A 94 4.33 7.19 9.52
C VAL A 94 3.60 8.11 10.48
N THR A 95 3.60 7.78 11.77
CA THR A 95 3.17 8.67 12.87
C THR A 95 4.40 9.21 13.62
N ASP A 96 4.25 10.31 14.37
CA ASP A 96 5.35 10.84 15.22
C ASP A 96 5.50 10.05 16.52
N GLU A 97 5.65 8.72 16.37
CA GLU A 97 5.96 7.79 17.45
C GLU A 97 7.30 7.13 17.15
N PRO A 98 8.21 6.99 18.13
CA PRO A 98 9.52 6.39 17.90
C PRO A 98 9.49 5.03 17.20
N ALA A 99 8.54 4.16 17.58
CA ALA A 99 8.36 2.85 16.95
C ALA A 99 7.98 2.97 15.46
N SER A 100 7.01 3.83 15.12
CA SER A 100 6.59 4.04 13.72
C SER A 100 7.74 4.55 12.84
N ILE A 101 8.56 5.47 13.37
CA ILE A 101 9.73 6.00 12.66
C ILE A 101 10.78 4.91 12.46
N THR A 102 11.07 4.10 13.47
CA THR A 102 12.01 2.99 13.39
C THR A 102 11.56 1.94 12.38
N ASP A 103 10.29 1.55 12.40
CA ASP A 103 9.72 0.56 11.48
C ASP A 103 9.73 1.06 10.03
N ALA A 104 9.36 2.33 9.82
CA ALA A 104 9.41 2.96 8.50
C ALA A 104 10.83 2.99 7.93
N TYR A 105 11.82 3.39 8.75
CA TYR A 105 13.22 3.36 8.34
C TYR A 105 13.70 1.94 8.03
N ALA A 106 13.32 0.95 8.85
CA ALA A 106 13.68 -0.44 8.63
C ALA A 106 13.12 -0.98 7.30
N LEU A 107 11.85 -0.69 7.00
CA LEU A 107 11.23 -1.04 5.73
C LEU A 107 11.97 -0.41 4.54
N ILE A 108 12.19 0.92 4.59
CA ILE A 108 12.92 1.64 3.53
C ILE A 108 14.32 1.07 3.34
N LYS A 109 15.03 0.78 4.44
CA LYS A 109 16.37 0.20 4.41
C LYS A 109 16.39 -1.18 3.74
N VAL A 110 15.44 -2.06 4.06
CA VAL A 110 15.34 -3.40 3.45
C VAL A 110 15.02 -3.27 1.96
N LEU A 111 14.00 -2.50 1.61
CA LEU A 111 13.61 -2.28 0.21
C LEU A 111 14.73 -1.65 -0.63
N SER A 112 15.49 -0.73 -0.04
CA SER A 112 16.62 -0.08 -0.72
C SER A 112 17.83 -1.01 -0.87
N ARG A 113 18.30 -1.63 0.21
CA ARG A 113 19.54 -2.40 0.19
C ARG A 113 19.39 -3.73 -0.54
N ASP A 114 18.29 -4.42 -0.25
CA ASP A 114 18.12 -5.82 -0.68
C ASP A 114 17.39 -5.89 -2.03
N HIS A 115 16.61 -4.84 -2.37
CA HIS A 115 15.77 -4.83 -3.57
C HIS A 115 15.94 -3.60 -4.48
N GLN A 116 16.90 -2.72 -4.18
CA GLN A 116 17.29 -1.58 -5.01
C GLN A 116 16.15 -0.59 -5.31
N LEU A 117 15.14 -0.53 -4.43
CA LEU A 117 14.13 0.53 -4.49
C LEU A 117 14.73 1.82 -3.94
N THR A 118 14.79 2.86 -4.76
CA THR A 118 15.44 4.12 -4.41
C THR A 118 14.49 5.28 -4.23
N ARG A 119 13.19 5.11 -4.49
CA ARG A 119 12.20 6.18 -4.40
C ARG A 119 11.02 5.76 -3.52
N PHE A 120 10.71 6.61 -2.55
CA PHE A 120 9.62 6.39 -1.61
C PHE A 120 8.84 7.68 -1.41
N ARG A 121 7.55 7.57 -1.12
CA ARG A 121 6.71 8.70 -0.72
C ARG A 121 6.35 8.57 0.73
N LEU A 122 6.41 9.66 1.49
CA LEU A 122 6.07 9.65 2.90
C LEU A 122 4.72 10.33 3.17
N LEU A 123 3.82 9.61 3.85
CA LEU A 123 2.58 10.14 4.37
C LEU A 123 2.63 10.23 5.90
N ALA A 124 2.63 11.45 6.43
CA ALA A 124 2.53 11.66 7.86
C ALA A 124 1.07 11.48 8.33
N ASN A 125 0.79 10.49 9.16
CA ASN A 125 -0.54 10.24 9.71
C ASN A 125 -0.67 10.76 11.15
N GLN A 126 -1.90 11.05 11.57
CA GLN A 126 -2.23 11.59 12.89
C GLN A 126 -1.43 12.84 13.27
N SER A 127 -1.17 13.70 12.28
CA SER A 127 -0.44 14.94 12.48
C SER A 127 -1.28 15.98 13.24
N ARG A 128 -0.62 16.82 14.05
CA ARG A 128 -1.29 17.94 14.76
C ARG A 128 -1.53 19.15 13.87
N SER A 129 -0.73 19.29 12.83
CA SER A 129 -0.84 20.31 11.78
C SER A 129 -0.06 19.86 10.54
N VAL A 130 -0.20 20.60 9.44
CA VAL A 130 0.57 20.35 8.21
C VAL A 130 2.07 20.51 8.46
N GLU A 131 2.46 21.53 9.24
CA GLU A 131 3.85 21.81 9.62
C GLU A 131 4.42 20.66 10.47
N HIS A 132 3.64 20.13 11.41
CA HIS A 132 4.04 18.96 12.19
C HIS A 132 4.29 17.74 11.28
N GLY A 133 3.41 17.50 10.31
CA GLY A 133 3.61 16.45 9.32
C GLY A 133 4.87 16.65 8.47
N ARG A 134 5.19 17.90 8.10
CA ARG A 134 6.42 18.25 7.38
C ARG A 134 7.68 17.99 8.22
N GLN A 135 7.66 18.37 9.51
CA GLN A 135 8.77 18.13 10.43
C GLN A 135 9.07 16.63 10.60
N LEU A 136 8.03 15.79 10.70
CA LEU A 136 8.17 14.34 10.74
C LEU A 136 8.84 13.80 9.46
N TYR A 137 8.43 14.31 8.29
CA TYR A 137 9.07 13.99 7.03
C TYR A 137 10.55 14.38 7.01
N GLU A 138 10.89 15.62 7.37
CA GLU A 138 12.27 16.10 7.38
C GLU A 138 13.16 15.28 8.30
N LYS A 139 12.64 14.86 9.45
CA LYS A 139 13.34 13.98 10.40
C LYS A 139 13.69 12.63 9.77
N LEU A 140 12.72 11.97 9.11
CA LEU A 140 12.97 10.67 8.48
C LEU A 140 13.84 10.81 7.23
N ALA A 141 13.57 11.81 6.37
CA ALA A 141 14.35 12.12 5.18
C ALA A 141 15.83 12.31 5.53
N LYS A 142 16.14 13.09 6.56
CA LYS A 142 17.51 13.31 7.03
C LYS A 142 18.22 12.02 7.44
N VAL A 143 17.52 11.12 8.13
CA VAL A 143 18.10 9.83 8.56
C VAL A 143 18.31 8.93 7.34
N CYS A 144 17.35 8.89 6.42
CA CYS A 144 17.50 8.15 5.16
C CYS A 144 18.67 8.67 4.34
N GLU A 145 18.77 9.98 4.06
CA GLU A 145 19.88 10.59 3.31
C GLU A 145 21.26 10.35 3.94
N GLN A 146 21.33 10.26 5.27
CA GLN A 146 22.59 10.01 5.97
C GLN A 146 23.09 8.56 5.81
N PHE A 147 22.19 7.58 5.66
CA PHE A 147 22.53 6.16 5.77
C PHE A 147 22.14 5.30 4.57
N LEU A 148 21.34 5.83 3.65
CA LEU A 148 20.73 5.16 2.51
C LEU A 148 20.81 6.06 1.28
N ASP A 149 21.04 5.46 0.12
CA ASP A 149 21.02 6.16 -1.18
C ASP A 149 19.59 6.12 -1.75
N VAL A 150 18.69 6.89 -1.13
CA VAL A 150 17.26 6.92 -1.46
C VAL A 150 16.75 8.36 -1.54
N SER A 151 15.71 8.56 -2.35
CA SER A 151 14.92 9.77 -2.44
C SER A 151 13.58 9.57 -1.74
N LEU A 152 13.32 10.39 -0.72
CA LEU A 152 12.02 10.45 -0.04
C LEU A 152 11.28 11.70 -0.47
N ASP A 153 10.10 11.53 -1.06
CA ASP A 153 9.20 12.62 -1.44
C ASP A 153 8.12 12.82 -0.37
N TYR A 154 7.86 14.06 0.04
CA TYR A 154 6.75 14.34 0.95
C TYR A 154 5.40 14.24 0.22
N PHE A 155 4.59 13.23 0.53
CA PHE A 155 3.27 13.06 -0.07
C PHE A 155 2.24 14.02 0.55
N GLY A 156 2.27 14.14 1.88
CA GLY A 156 1.38 15.03 2.62
C GLY A 156 1.19 14.57 4.06
N SER A 157 0.11 15.04 4.66
CA SER A 157 -0.28 14.65 6.01
C SER A 157 -1.78 14.45 6.15
N ILE A 158 -2.17 13.48 6.99
CA ILE A 158 -3.52 13.32 7.50
C ILE A 158 -3.52 13.82 8.95
N PRO A 159 -4.42 14.75 9.33
CA PRO A 159 -4.50 15.22 10.69
C PRO A 159 -5.11 14.16 11.62
N PHE A 160 -4.82 14.26 12.91
CA PHE A 160 -5.61 13.56 13.91
C PHE A 160 -7.04 14.09 13.87
N ASP A 161 -8.02 13.20 13.70
CA ASP A 161 -9.43 13.56 13.50
C ASP A 161 -10.34 12.58 14.26
N HIS A 162 -11.19 13.11 15.12
CA HIS A 162 -12.17 12.32 15.87
C HIS A 162 -13.25 11.72 14.94
N ASP A 163 -13.64 12.44 13.88
CA ASP A 163 -14.63 11.95 12.90
C ASP A 163 -14.12 10.71 12.16
N LEU A 164 -12.80 10.61 11.92
CA LEU A 164 -12.18 9.42 11.34
C LEU A 164 -12.32 8.21 12.27
N ARG A 165 -12.05 8.39 13.57
CA ARG A 165 -12.21 7.31 14.57
C ARG A 165 -13.68 6.85 14.64
N ASP A 166 -14.62 7.79 14.65
CA ASP A 166 -16.05 7.50 14.66
C ASP A 166 -16.50 6.76 13.38
N ALA A 167 -15.98 7.17 12.22
CA ALA A 167 -16.24 6.51 10.94
C ALA A 167 -15.79 5.04 10.95
N VAL A 168 -14.60 4.77 11.50
CA VAL A 168 -14.07 3.42 11.67
C VAL A 168 -14.97 2.55 12.55
N GLN A 169 -15.45 3.09 13.68
CA GLN A 169 -16.39 2.37 14.57
C GLN A 169 -17.70 2.03 13.85
N LYS A 170 -18.17 2.91 12.97
CA LYS A 170 -19.35 2.69 12.14
C LYS A 170 -19.10 1.84 10.90
N GLN A 171 -17.86 1.44 10.65
CA GLN A 171 -17.44 0.68 9.48
C GLN A 171 -17.81 1.35 8.14
N VAL A 172 -17.78 2.68 8.09
CA VAL A 172 -18.01 3.49 6.88
C VAL A 172 -16.78 4.38 6.65
N PRO A 173 -16.31 4.58 5.40
CA PRO A 173 -15.24 5.53 5.13
C PRO A 173 -15.55 6.93 5.66
N VAL A 174 -14.56 7.62 6.25
CA VAL A 174 -14.75 9.00 6.73
C VAL A 174 -15.18 9.94 5.60
N THR A 175 -14.70 9.71 4.38
CA THR A 175 -15.05 10.49 3.19
C THR A 175 -16.52 10.40 2.81
N VAL A 176 -17.20 9.31 3.21
CA VAL A 176 -18.63 9.08 3.01
C VAL A 176 -19.42 9.50 4.25
N TYR A 177 -18.98 9.12 5.45
CA TYR A 177 -19.67 9.37 6.71
C TYR A 177 -19.65 10.86 7.11
N LYS A 178 -18.49 11.51 7.00
CA LYS A 178 -18.23 12.90 7.40
C LYS A 178 -17.40 13.58 6.31
N PRO A 179 -17.98 13.84 5.12
CA PRO A 179 -17.24 14.34 3.97
C PRO A 179 -16.53 15.68 4.22
N HIS A 180 -16.97 16.48 5.18
CA HIS A 180 -16.35 17.77 5.48
C HIS A 180 -15.34 17.74 6.64
N SER A 181 -15.05 16.58 7.22
CA SER A 181 -14.04 16.48 8.29
C SER A 181 -12.63 16.74 7.76
N ASP A 182 -11.72 17.10 8.66
CA ASP A 182 -10.34 17.47 8.30
C ASP A 182 -9.60 16.32 7.62
N SER A 183 -9.77 15.08 8.11
CA SER A 183 -9.18 13.90 7.47
C SER A 183 -9.80 13.60 6.09
N ALA A 184 -11.11 13.76 5.92
CA ALA A 184 -11.78 13.57 4.64
C ALA A 184 -11.30 14.60 3.60
N GLN A 185 -11.12 15.86 3.99
CA GLN A 185 -10.56 16.89 3.13
C GLN A 185 -9.10 16.60 2.78
N ALA A 186 -8.29 16.16 3.76
CA ALA A 186 -6.90 15.77 3.53
C ALA A 186 -6.79 14.60 2.54
N PHE A 187 -7.62 13.55 2.68
CA PHE A 187 -7.67 12.44 1.71
C PHE A 187 -8.00 12.91 0.29
N ARG A 188 -8.95 13.85 0.11
CA ARG A 188 -9.24 14.42 -1.22
C ARG A 188 -8.05 15.18 -1.79
N GLY A 189 -7.36 15.96 -0.98
CA GLY A 189 -6.15 16.66 -1.41
C GLY A 189 -5.02 15.71 -1.81
N LEU A 190 -4.88 14.57 -1.12
CA LEU A 190 -3.93 13.52 -1.51
C LEU A 190 -4.35 12.83 -2.80
N ALA A 191 -5.63 12.52 -2.99
CA ALA A 191 -6.14 11.92 -4.23
C ALA A 191 -5.83 12.82 -5.46
N GLN A 192 -6.06 14.12 -5.35
CA GLN A 192 -5.69 15.09 -6.40
C GLN A 192 -4.19 15.08 -6.72
N LYS A 193 -3.32 14.86 -5.72
CA LYS A 193 -1.88 14.73 -5.97
C LYS A 193 -1.55 13.44 -6.72
N VAL A 194 -2.20 12.33 -6.38
CA VAL A 194 -2.04 11.03 -7.05
C VAL A 194 -2.42 11.12 -8.52
N GLU A 195 -3.54 11.78 -8.84
CA GLU A 195 -3.98 12.01 -10.23
C GLU A 195 -2.93 12.76 -11.07
N ASN A 196 -2.07 13.55 -10.43
CA ASN A 196 -1.01 14.33 -11.08
C ASN A 196 0.38 13.67 -11.01
N TRP A 197 0.48 12.45 -10.47
CA TRP A 197 1.75 11.73 -10.49
C TRP A 197 2.14 11.38 -11.92
N PRO A 198 3.43 11.48 -12.26
CA PRO A 198 3.88 11.09 -13.59
C PRO A 198 3.63 9.59 -13.76
N ILE A 199 2.74 9.22 -14.69
CA ILE A 199 2.57 7.83 -15.08
C ILE A 199 3.92 7.37 -15.66
N PRO A 200 4.62 6.41 -15.03
CA PRO A 200 5.90 5.95 -15.52
C PRO A 200 5.73 5.47 -16.96
N LYS A 201 6.43 6.12 -17.91
CA LYS A 201 6.39 5.71 -19.31
C LYS A 201 7.28 4.47 -19.48
N GLY A 202 6.63 3.33 -19.56
CA GLY A 202 7.24 2.02 -19.75
C GLY A 202 6.47 1.01 -18.93
N ALA A 203 6.30 -0.20 -19.45
CA ALA A 203 6.13 -1.33 -18.57
C ALA A 203 7.37 -1.34 -17.68
N THR A 204 7.26 -0.80 -16.46
CA THR A 204 8.21 -1.12 -15.41
C THR A 204 7.95 -2.59 -15.13
N GLY A 205 8.51 -3.43 -15.98
CA GLY A 205 8.40 -4.88 -15.99
C GLY A 205 9.16 -5.46 -14.83
N TYR A 206 8.92 -4.97 -13.62
CA TYR A 206 9.28 -5.67 -12.41
C TYR A 206 8.50 -6.97 -12.32
N LEU A 207 7.26 -7.03 -12.84
CA LEU A 207 6.52 -8.29 -13.03
C LEU A 207 7.24 -9.25 -13.98
N GLN A 208 7.71 -8.75 -15.13
CA GLN A 208 8.43 -9.57 -16.12
C GLN A 208 9.80 -10.04 -15.59
N PHE A 209 10.53 -9.17 -14.88
CA PHE A 209 11.76 -9.52 -14.15
C PHE A 209 11.52 -10.42 -12.92
N PHE A 210 10.36 -10.32 -12.25
CA PHE A 210 10.05 -11.14 -11.08
C PHE A 210 9.86 -12.60 -11.50
N VAL A 211 9.15 -12.83 -12.61
CA VAL A 211 9.01 -14.16 -13.22
C VAL A 211 10.37 -14.68 -13.70
N GLU A 212 11.18 -13.87 -14.39
CA GLU A 212 12.50 -14.30 -14.88
C GLU A 212 13.50 -14.64 -13.76
N ASN A 213 13.55 -13.86 -12.68
CA ASN A 213 14.47 -14.10 -11.55
C ASN A 213 14.05 -15.28 -10.66
N LEU A 214 12.74 -15.61 -10.59
CA LEU A 214 12.25 -16.77 -9.83
C LEU A 214 12.75 -18.08 -10.47
N PHE A 215 12.80 -18.14 -11.80
CA PHE A 215 13.26 -19.33 -12.54
C PHE A 215 14.79 -19.49 -12.54
N GLN A 216 15.56 -18.41 -12.32
CA GLN A 216 17.03 -18.49 -12.27
C GLN A 216 17.59 -18.90 -10.91
N SER A 217 16.81 -18.78 -9.82
CA SER A 217 17.26 -19.07 -8.45
C SER A 217 17.02 -20.53 -8.01
N GLY A 218 16.58 -21.39 -8.93
CA GLY A 218 16.17 -22.78 -8.67
C GLY A 218 17.15 -23.88 -9.13
N HIS A 219 18.44 -23.56 -9.30
CA HIS A 219 19.49 -24.52 -9.66
C HIS A 219 20.65 -24.51 -8.65
#